data_AF-A0A0T7BMK8-F1
#
_entry.id   AF-A0A0T7BMK8-F1
#
_cell.length_a   1.000
_cell.length_b   1.000
_cell.length_c   1.000
_cell.angle_alpha   90.00
_cell.angle_beta   90.00
_cell.angle_gamma   90.00
#
_symmetry.space_group_name_H-M   'P 1'
#
loop_
_entity.id
_entity.type
_entity.pdbx_description
1 polymer ?
#
loop_
_entity_poly.entity_id
_entity_poly.type
_entity_poly.pdbx_seq_one_letter_code
_entity_poly.pdbx_strand_id
1 'polypeptide(L)'
;MSNPRIENLVIIGSGPAGYTAAIYAARANLKPVVFEGFQAGGLPGGQLMTTTEVENFPGFPQGITGPELMDRMKAQAERWGAELYTEDVIHVDLSQRPFTVRSEERELQTHSIIIATGATAKRLGLPSESEFWSRGISACAICDGATPSFHDAELAVIGAGDSAAEEAIYLTKYGSKVNLLVRSEKMRASKAMQDRVLTNPKIQVHWNTEAVDVVGNGWMTGVKVRNHQTGEEKEIPAKGLFYAIGHKPNTGLFAGQLDLDATGYILTQEGMKTSVAGVFAAGDVQDHEYRQAITAAGTGCMAALLAERWLSEHNLIQEFHQTAASQQVLPQTKVETAKNPTEFDIQATRHDGGYALRKLFHESDRLLVVKYVAPGCGPCHTLKPILNKVVDEFDGKIHFVEIDIDKDREIAENAGVTGTPTIQFFKDKELVKELKGVKQKSEYRQLITDLV
;
A
#
# COMPACT_ATOMS: atom_id res chain seq x y z
N MET A 1 -28.08 -26.05 -14.09
CA MET A 1 -26.66 -25.67 -13.94
C MET A 1 -26.54 -24.28 -14.52
N SER A 2 -26.44 -23.26 -13.67
CA SER A 2 -26.25 -21.88 -14.10
C SER A 2 -24.91 -21.78 -14.84
N ASN A 3 -24.91 -21.31 -16.08
CA ASN A 3 -23.67 -20.97 -16.78
C ASN A 3 -22.82 -20.07 -15.86
N PRO A 4 -21.50 -20.31 -15.71
CA PRO A 4 -20.64 -19.39 -14.97
C PRO A 4 -20.77 -18.01 -15.60
N ARG A 5 -21.07 -17.01 -14.77
CA ARG A 5 -21.22 -15.61 -15.21
C ARG A 5 -19.86 -15.12 -15.71
N ILE A 6 -19.81 -14.60 -16.93
CA ILE A 6 -18.62 -13.97 -17.49
C ILE A 6 -18.65 -12.51 -17.08
N GLU A 7 -17.60 -12.04 -16.42
CA GLU A 7 -17.50 -10.65 -15.98
C GLU A 7 -17.04 -9.76 -17.15
N ASN A 8 -17.60 -8.55 -17.26
CA ASN A 8 -17.21 -7.61 -18.31
C ASN A 8 -15.72 -7.26 -18.22
N LEU A 9 -15.26 -6.96 -17.00
CA LEU A 9 -13.93 -6.44 -16.73
C LEU A 9 -13.43 -6.88 -15.36
N VAL A 10 -12.24 -7.49 -15.34
CA VAL A 10 -11.47 -7.74 -14.12
C VAL A 10 -10.29 -6.77 -14.04
N ILE A 11 -10.07 -6.20 -12.88
CA ILE A 11 -8.95 -5.31 -12.56
C ILE A 11 -8.07 -6.02 -11.52
N ILE A 12 -6.78 -6.16 -11.82
CA ILE A 12 -5.82 -6.83 -10.94
C ILE A 12 -4.90 -5.78 -10.33
N GLY A 13 -5.12 -5.47 -9.05
CA GLY A 13 -4.36 -4.47 -8.29
C GLY A 13 -5.24 -3.33 -7.76
N SER A 14 -4.89 -2.84 -6.57
CA SER A 14 -5.66 -1.87 -5.77
C SER A 14 -4.94 -0.54 -5.53
N GLY A 15 -3.89 -0.23 -6.30
CA GLY A 15 -3.27 1.09 -6.23
C GLY A 15 -4.15 2.20 -6.82
N PRO A 16 -3.65 3.45 -6.91
CA PRO A 16 -4.36 4.57 -7.54
C PRO A 16 -4.87 4.26 -8.95
N ALA A 17 -4.09 3.51 -9.74
CA ALA A 17 -4.49 3.06 -11.08
C ALA A 17 -5.70 2.12 -11.04
N GLY A 18 -5.67 1.09 -10.18
CA GLY A 18 -6.71 0.08 -10.07
C GLY A 18 -8.04 0.67 -9.58
N TYR A 19 -8.01 1.46 -8.51
CA TYR A 19 -9.23 2.12 -8.01
C TYR A 19 -9.77 3.17 -8.98
N THR A 20 -8.90 3.94 -9.65
CA THR A 20 -9.38 4.89 -10.68
C THR A 20 -10.04 4.14 -11.83
N ALA A 21 -9.43 3.06 -12.32
CA ALA A 21 -10.02 2.23 -13.36
C ALA A 21 -11.39 1.67 -12.93
N ALA A 22 -11.50 1.19 -11.69
CA ALA A 22 -12.74 0.67 -11.13
C ALA A 22 -13.83 1.75 -11.07
N ILE A 23 -13.51 2.97 -10.63
CA ILE A 23 -14.46 4.09 -10.59
C ILE A 23 -15.03 4.38 -11.98
N TYR A 24 -14.17 4.48 -13.00
CA TYR A 24 -14.60 4.79 -14.36
C TYR A 24 -15.43 3.66 -14.98
N ALA A 25 -14.97 2.41 -14.86
CA ALA A 25 -15.68 1.25 -15.38
C ALA A 25 -17.03 1.02 -14.68
N ALA A 26 -17.09 1.22 -13.36
CA ALA A 26 -18.33 1.09 -12.59
C ALA A 26 -19.36 2.17 -12.99
N ARG A 27 -18.91 3.41 -13.21
CA ARG A 27 -19.75 4.50 -13.74
C ARG A 27 -20.24 4.26 -15.16
N ALA A 28 -19.53 3.45 -15.94
CA ALA A 28 -19.94 2.99 -17.26
C ALA A 28 -20.85 1.74 -17.20
N ASN A 29 -21.42 1.40 -16.02
CA ASN A 29 -22.29 0.25 -15.81
C ASN A 29 -21.64 -1.10 -16.13
N LEU A 30 -20.30 -1.21 -16.09
CA LEU A 30 -19.59 -2.47 -16.39
C LEU A 30 -19.50 -3.41 -15.18
N LYS A 31 -19.84 -2.95 -13.98
CA LYS A 31 -19.71 -3.71 -12.72
C LYS A 31 -18.34 -4.41 -12.57
N PRO A 32 -17.23 -3.66 -12.57
CA PRO A 32 -15.89 -4.24 -12.58
C PRO A 32 -15.62 -5.05 -11.31
N VAL A 33 -14.94 -6.18 -11.47
CA VAL A 33 -14.37 -6.93 -10.35
C VAL A 33 -12.93 -6.49 -10.13
N VAL A 34 -12.55 -6.22 -8.89
CA VAL A 34 -11.19 -5.79 -8.50
C VAL A 34 -10.58 -6.80 -7.53
N PHE A 35 -9.44 -7.37 -7.91
CA PHE A 35 -8.61 -8.12 -6.97
C PHE A 35 -7.63 -7.17 -6.30
N GLU A 36 -7.78 -6.98 -5.00
CA GLU A 36 -7.03 -5.97 -4.26
C GLU A 36 -5.63 -6.43 -3.85
N GLY A 37 -5.36 -7.73 -3.87
CA GLY A 37 -4.19 -8.33 -3.24
C GLY A 37 -4.39 -8.57 -1.74
N PHE A 38 -3.56 -9.43 -1.17
CA PHE A 38 -3.57 -9.72 0.26
C PHE A 38 -2.17 -10.00 0.82
N GLN A 39 -1.47 -11.02 0.30
CA GLN A 39 -0.11 -11.37 0.70
C GLN A 39 0.87 -11.07 -0.44
N ALA A 40 0.83 -11.87 -1.50
CA ALA A 40 1.73 -11.73 -2.64
C ALA A 40 1.49 -10.41 -3.39
N GLY A 41 0.23 -9.97 -3.47
CA GLY A 41 -0.16 -8.67 -4.03
C GLY A 41 0.11 -7.47 -3.12
N GLY A 42 0.56 -7.70 -1.88
CA GLY A 42 0.79 -6.66 -0.88
C GLY A 42 -0.50 -6.14 -0.23
N LEU A 43 -0.37 -5.04 0.53
CA LEU A 43 -1.50 -4.40 1.19
C LEU A 43 -2.47 -3.78 0.16
N PRO A 44 -3.79 -4.03 0.27
CA PRO A 44 -4.81 -3.31 -0.46
C PRO A 44 -4.62 -1.79 -0.38
N GLY A 45 -4.54 -1.11 -1.53
CA GLY A 45 -4.14 0.30 -1.65
C GLY A 45 -2.72 0.48 -2.22
N GLY A 46 -1.92 -0.58 -2.28
CA GLY A 46 -0.58 -0.56 -2.88
C GLY A 46 0.46 0.23 -2.07
N GLN A 47 1.46 0.78 -2.74
CA GLN A 47 2.64 1.39 -2.10
C GLN A 47 2.29 2.56 -1.15
N LEU A 48 1.19 3.29 -1.42
CA LEU A 48 0.74 4.39 -0.56
C LEU A 48 0.30 3.93 0.84
N MET A 49 0.02 2.64 1.04
CA MET A 49 -0.25 2.10 2.38
C MET A 49 0.98 2.10 3.29
N THR A 50 2.17 2.32 2.72
CA THR A 50 3.45 2.31 3.45
C THR A 50 4.07 3.70 3.60
N THR A 51 3.44 4.73 3.00
CA THR A 51 3.84 6.13 3.20
C THR A 51 3.01 6.79 4.30
N THR A 52 3.59 7.81 4.92
CA THR A 52 2.94 8.58 5.99
C THR A 52 2.04 9.66 5.41
N GLU A 53 2.59 10.60 4.63
CA GLU A 53 1.90 11.79 4.16
C GLU A 53 2.08 11.97 2.65
N VAL A 54 1.02 12.41 1.99
CA VAL A 54 0.95 12.65 0.55
C VAL A 54 0.57 14.11 0.34
N GLU A 55 1.53 14.91 -0.08
CA GLU A 55 1.34 16.35 -0.33
C GLU A 55 1.17 16.70 -1.81
N ASN A 56 1.47 15.74 -2.70
CA ASN A 56 1.54 15.96 -4.15
C ASN A 56 0.38 15.31 -4.93
N PHE A 57 -0.66 14.84 -4.24
CA PHE A 57 -1.91 14.41 -4.88
C PHE A 57 -2.91 15.59 -4.90
N PRO A 58 -3.30 16.10 -6.08
CA PRO A 58 -4.15 17.29 -6.18
C PRO A 58 -5.53 17.05 -5.58
N GLY A 59 -6.06 18.08 -4.91
CA GLY A 59 -7.35 18.03 -4.20
C GLY A 59 -7.22 17.97 -2.68
N PHE A 60 -6.00 17.82 -2.15
CA PHE A 60 -5.71 17.77 -0.71
C PHE A 60 -4.74 18.89 -0.31
N PRO A 61 -5.20 20.15 -0.19
CA PRO A 61 -4.33 21.30 0.06
C PRO A 61 -3.64 21.29 1.43
N GLN A 62 -4.11 20.47 2.38
CA GLN A 62 -3.47 20.25 3.68
C GLN A 62 -2.68 18.94 3.75
N GLY A 63 -2.44 18.28 2.61
CA GLY A 63 -1.95 16.90 2.59
C GLY A 63 -3.02 15.89 3.00
N ILE A 64 -2.69 14.62 2.84
CA ILE A 64 -3.49 13.47 3.28
C ILE A 64 -2.57 12.30 3.56
N THR A 65 -2.92 11.42 4.51
CA THR A 65 -2.11 10.21 4.69
C THR A 65 -2.28 9.25 3.51
N GLY A 66 -1.23 8.49 3.21
CA GLY A 66 -1.29 7.49 2.13
C GLY A 66 -2.47 6.50 2.29
N PRO A 67 -2.66 5.89 3.49
CA PRO A 67 -3.79 5.02 3.76
C PRO A 67 -5.16 5.71 3.62
N GLU A 68 -5.32 6.94 4.13
CA GLU A 68 -6.60 7.65 4.03
C GLU A 68 -6.96 7.98 2.58
N LEU A 69 -5.97 8.34 1.75
CA LEU A 69 -6.18 8.55 0.32
C LEU A 69 -6.69 7.27 -0.36
N MET A 70 -6.08 6.12 -0.04
CA MET A 70 -6.49 4.82 -0.60
C MET A 70 -7.87 4.39 -0.13
N ASP A 71 -8.21 4.60 1.14
CA ASP A 71 -9.56 4.34 1.65
C ASP A 71 -10.62 5.19 0.94
N ARG A 72 -10.33 6.48 0.68
CA ARG A 72 -11.25 7.36 -0.07
C ARG A 72 -11.43 6.89 -1.51
N MET A 73 -10.36 6.46 -2.18
CA MET A 73 -10.44 5.92 -3.55
C MET A 73 -11.21 4.59 -3.60
N LYS A 74 -10.96 3.69 -2.64
CA LYS A 74 -11.70 2.43 -2.47
C LYS A 74 -13.19 2.68 -2.27
N ALA A 75 -13.55 3.52 -1.31
CA ALA A 75 -14.95 3.84 -1.01
C ALA A 75 -15.67 4.47 -2.21
N GLN A 76 -14.95 5.25 -3.03
CA GLN A 76 -15.50 5.79 -4.27
C GLN A 76 -15.74 4.69 -5.32
N ALA A 77 -14.86 3.70 -5.47
CA ALA A 77 -15.06 2.57 -6.35
C ALA A 77 -16.28 1.72 -5.92
N GLU A 78 -16.35 1.35 -4.64
CA GLU A 78 -17.46 0.58 -4.05
C GLU A 78 -18.81 1.31 -4.23
N ARG A 79 -18.84 2.63 -3.97
CA ARG A 79 -20.04 3.46 -4.17
C ARG A 79 -20.62 3.33 -5.59
N TRP A 80 -19.77 3.23 -6.60
CA TRP A 80 -20.21 3.09 -8.00
C TRP A 80 -20.47 1.65 -8.43
N GLY A 81 -20.32 0.67 -7.52
CA GLY A 81 -20.71 -0.72 -7.75
C GLY A 81 -19.59 -1.63 -8.23
N ALA A 82 -18.33 -1.22 -8.05
CA ALA A 82 -17.21 -2.15 -8.19
C ALA A 82 -17.29 -3.25 -7.12
N GLU A 83 -17.01 -4.49 -7.50
CA GLU A 83 -16.95 -5.63 -6.57
C GLU A 83 -15.47 -5.91 -6.22
N LEU A 84 -15.10 -5.70 -4.95
CA LEU A 84 -13.72 -5.78 -4.49
C LEU A 84 -13.49 -7.08 -3.71
N TYR A 85 -12.44 -7.82 -4.08
CA TYR A 85 -11.99 -9.01 -3.39
C TYR A 85 -10.58 -8.81 -2.85
N THR A 86 -10.45 -8.88 -1.53
CA THR A 86 -9.16 -8.85 -0.83
C THR A 86 -8.48 -10.22 -0.94
N GLU A 87 -8.04 -10.55 -2.15
CA GLU A 87 -7.49 -11.85 -2.55
C GLU A 87 -6.31 -11.64 -3.50
N ASP A 88 -5.32 -12.55 -3.43
CA ASP A 88 -4.24 -12.60 -4.41
C ASP A 88 -4.70 -13.35 -5.66
N VAL A 89 -4.47 -12.76 -6.83
CA VAL A 89 -4.54 -13.51 -8.08
C VAL A 89 -3.28 -14.38 -8.17
N ILE A 90 -3.49 -15.68 -8.31
CA ILE A 90 -2.41 -16.69 -8.38
C ILE A 90 -2.24 -17.24 -9.79
N HIS A 91 -3.21 -17.05 -10.68
CA HIS A 91 -3.14 -17.49 -12.07
C HIS A 91 -3.99 -16.61 -12.99
N VAL A 92 -3.45 -16.34 -14.18
CA VAL A 92 -4.13 -15.66 -15.29
C VAL A 92 -3.80 -16.41 -16.58
N ASP A 93 -4.81 -16.72 -17.40
CA ASP A 93 -4.64 -17.28 -18.75
C ASP A 93 -5.12 -16.26 -19.80
N LEU A 94 -4.17 -15.72 -20.56
CA LEU A 94 -4.40 -14.77 -21.65
C LEU A 94 -4.43 -15.43 -23.04
N SER A 95 -4.26 -16.75 -23.13
CA SER A 95 -4.16 -17.48 -24.40
C SER A 95 -5.52 -17.74 -25.06
N GLN A 96 -6.61 -17.69 -24.29
CA GLN A 96 -7.97 -17.94 -24.76
C GLN A 96 -8.94 -16.85 -24.29
N ARG A 97 -10.11 -16.78 -24.94
CA ARG A 97 -11.19 -15.86 -24.55
C ARG A 97 -12.49 -16.63 -24.29
N PRO A 98 -13.28 -16.25 -23.25
CA PRO A 98 -12.97 -15.26 -22.21
C PRO A 98 -11.71 -15.64 -21.41
N PHE A 99 -11.03 -14.64 -20.86
CA PHE A 99 -9.81 -14.83 -20.07
C PHE A 99 -10.14 -15.45 -18.71
N THR A 100 -9.22 -16.26 -18.20
CA THR A 100 -9.38 -16.87 -16.87
C THR A 100 -8.54 -16.11 -15.84
N VAL A 101 -9.14 -15.75 -14.71
CA VAL A 101 -8.46 -15.17 -13.54
C VAL A 101 -8.81 -15.98 -12.31
N ARG A 102 -7.80 -16.46 -11.56
CA ARG A 102 -8.00 -17.34 -10.41
C ARG A 102 -7.24 -16.85 -9.17
N SER A 103 -7.91 -16.85 -8.04
CA SER A 103 -7.36 -16.76 -6.68
C SER A 103 -7.42 -18.13 -5.98
N GLU A 104 -7.08 -18.20 -4.70
CA GLU A 104 -7.31 -19.40 -3.89
C GLU A 104 -8.80 -19.69 -3.66
N GLU A 105 -9.62 -18.63 -3.60
CA GLU A 105 -11.03 -18.71 -3.22
C GLU A 105 -11.98 -18.82 -4.43
N ARG A 106 -11.56 -18.32 -5.60
CA ARG A 106 -12.43 -18.24 -6.78
C ARG A 106 -11.69 -18.32 -8.10
N GLU A 107 -12.41 -18.79 -9.12
CA GLU A 107 -12.04 -18.69 -10.52
C GLU A 107 -13.13 -17.92 -11.27
N LEU A 108 -12.73 -16.94 -12.06
CA LEU A 108 -13.62 -16.07 -12.83
C LEU A 108 -13.22 -16.10 -14.31
N GLN A 109 -14.23 -16.01 -15.17
CA GLN A 109 -14.07 -15.78 -16.60
C GLN A 109 -14.37 -14.30 -16.90
N THR A 110 -13.59 -13.66 -17.77
CA THR A 110 -13.82 -12.24 -18.11
C THR A 110 -13.51 -11.89 -19.56
N HIS A 111 -14.21 -10.90 -20.11
CA HIS A 111 -13.98 -10.42 -21.47
C HIS A 111 -12.72 -9.54 -21.59
N SER A 112 -12.39 -8.78 -20.55
CA SER A 112 -11.30 -7.80 -20.55
C SER A 112 -10.57 -7.77 -19.22
N ILE A 113 -9.28 -7.42 -19.23
CA ILE A 113 -8.46 -7.28 -18.03
C ILE A 113 -7.74 -5.93 -18.01
N ILE A 114 -7.71 -5.26 -16.85
CA ILE A 114 -6.76 -4.17 -16.56
C ILE A 114 -5.75 -4.65 -15.53
N ILE A 115 -4.48 -4.64 -15.89
CA ILE A 115 -3.36 -4.96 -15.02
C ILE A 115 -2.88 -3.67 -14.36
N ALA A 116 -3.07 -3.58 -13.04
CA ALA A 116 -2.70 -2.44 -12.20
C ALA A 116 -1.89 -2.91 -10.97
N THR A 117 -1.07 -3.94 -11.13
CA THR A 117 -0.30 -4.60 -10.06
C THR A 117 0.88 -3.77 -9.54
N GLY A 118 1.18 -2.64 -10.19
CA GLY A 118 2.21 -1.70 -9.80
C GLY A 118 3.63 -2.27 -9.89
N ALA A 119 4.52 -1.69 -9.10
CA ALA A 119 5.91 -2.11 -8.94
C ALA A 119 6.30 -2.04 -7.46
N THR A 120 7.40 -2.69 -7.11
CA THR A 120 7.98 -2.66 -5.76
C THR A 120 9.36 -2.03 -5.81
N ALA A 121 9.59 -1.00 -5.00
CA ALA A 121 10.91 -0.42 -4.84
C ALA A 121 11.93 -1.48 -4.40
N LYS A 122 13.10 -1.52 -5.05
CA LYS A 122 14.18 -2.41 -4.63
C LYS A 122 14.78 -1.86 -3.33
N ARG A 123 14.99 -2.76 -2.37
CA ARG A 123 15.57 -2.47 -1.05
C ARG A 123 16.84 -3.29 -0.87
N LEU A 124 17.76 -2.82 -0.04
CA LEU A 124 19.02 -3.54 0.21
C LEU A 124 18.87 -4.64 1.27
N GLY A 125 17.86 -4.53 2.15
CA GLY A 125 17.70 -5.46 3.27
C GLY A 125 18.77 -5.26 4.33
N LEU A 126 19.11 -4.00 4.63
CA LEU A 126 20.08 -3.69 5.70
C LEU A 126 19.55 -4.21 7.06
N PRO A 127 20.45 -4.56 8.01
CA PRO A 127 20.04 -5.14 9.29
C PRO A 127 18.96 -4.34 10.04
N SER A 128 19.13 -3.02 10.16
CA SER A 128 18.16 -2.12 10.80
C SER A 128 17.17 -1.46 9.83
N GLU A 129 17.08 -1.93 8.58
CA GLU A 129 16.26 -1.28 7.55
C GLU A 129 14.76 -1.25 7.90
N SER A 130 14.24 -2.33 8.49
CA SER A 130 12.83 -2.41 8.89
C SER A 130 12.49 -1.49 10.05
N GLU A 131 13.45 -1.22 10.93
CA GLU A 131 13.27 -0.34 12.09
C GLU A 131 13.14 1.13 11.66
N PHE A 132 13.94 1.55 10.69
CA PHE A 132 14.01 2.94 10.23
C PHE A 132 13.23 3.22 8.93
N TRP A 133 12.52 2.22 8.39
CA TRP A 133 11.64 2.43 7.24
C TRP A 133 10.51 3.41 7.60
N SER A 134 10.34 4.45 6.77
CA SER A 134 9.46 5.58 7.04
C SER A 134 9.81 6.37 8.32
N ARG A 135 10.99 6.14 8.91
CA ARG A 135 11.58 6.88 10.05
C ARG A 135 13.02 7.33 9.71
N GLY A 136 13.17 7.80 8.47
CA GLY A 136 14.43 8.25 7.89
C GLY A 136 14.83 7.49 6.62
N ILE A 137 14.41 6.23 6.44
CA ILE A 137 14.63 5.51 5.17
C ILE A 137 13.39 5.65 4.28
N SER A 138 13.62 6.03 3.01
CA SER A 138 12.61 6.11 1.95
C SER A 138 13.16 5.53 0.64
N ALA A 139 12.27 5.18 -0.29
CA ALA A 139 12.63 4.83 -1.67
C ALA A 139 12.06 5.81 -2.71
N CYS A 140 11.59 6.99 -2.27
CA CYS A 140 11.11 8.03 -3.16
C CYS A 140 11.54 9.42 -2.65
N ALA A 141 12.68 9.92 -3.13
CA ALA A 141 13.13 11.27 -2.76
C ALA A 141 12.15 12.37 -3.18
N ILE A 142 11.45 12.20 -4.31
CA ILE A 142 10.47 13.17 -4.81
C ILE A 142 9.27 13.27 -3.87
N CYS A 143 8.84 12.14 -3.29
CA CYS A 143 7.71 12.05 -2.40
C CYS A 143 8.02 12.71 -1.04
N ASP A 144 9.11 12.26 -0.41
CA ASP A 144 9.34 12.57 1.01
C ASP A 144 10.41 13.65 1.22
N GLY A 145 11.19 14.00 0.21
CA GLY A 145 12.32 14.92 0.35
C GLY A 145 11.95 16.33 0.82
N ALA A 146 10.72 16.76 0.58
CA ALA A 146 10.18 18.05 1.01
C ALA A 146 9.60 18.04 2.44
N THR A 147 9.52 16.87 3.08
CA THR A 147 9.00 16.77 4.45
C THR A 147 9.87 17.61 5.40
N PRO A 148 9.28 18.38 6.33
CA PRO A 148 10.02 19.29 7.22
C PRO A 148 11.19 18.64 7.98
N SER A 149 11.10 17.34 8.28
CA SER A 149 12.15 16.57 8.97
C SER A 149 13.49 16.55 8.22
N PHE A 150 13.50 16.74 6.90
CA PHE A 150 14.70 16.70 6.07
C PHE A 150 15.25 18.09 5.69
N HIS A 151 14.55 19.17 6.06
CA HIS A 151 15.02 20.53 5.83
C HIS A 151 16.31 20.81 6.59
N ASP A 152 17.28 21.40 5.90
CA ASP A 152 18.62 21.73 6.40
C ASP A 152 19.40 20.54 7.01
N ALA A 153 18.97 19.30 6.74
CA ALA A 153 19.61 18.09 7.23
C ALA A 153 20.64 17.53 6.22
N GLU A 154 21.62 16.77 6.73
CA GLU A 154 22.40 15.87 5.86
C GLU A 154 21.53 14.69 5.44
N LEU A 155 21.54 14.39 4.14
CA LEU A 155 20.78 13.31 3.53
C LEU A 155 21.74 12.37 2.81
N ALA A 156 21.32 11.13 2.58
CA ALA A 156 22.07 10.13 1.83
C ALA A 156 21.21 9.55 0.71
N VAL A 157 21.82 9.30 -0.45
CA VAL A 157 21.19 8.62 -1.58
C VAL A 157 22.04 7.41 -1.94
N ILE A 158 21.42 6.24 -2.11
CA ILE A 158 22.09 5.05 -2.62
C ILE A 158 21.68 4.83 -4.07
N GLY A 159 22.66 4.81 -4.97
CA GLY A 159 22.42 4.51 -6.37
C GLY A 159 23.50 5.07 -7.27
N ALA A 160 23.41 4.74 -8.56
CA ALA A 160 24.43 5.13 -9.55
C ALA A 160 23.88 5.43 -10.95
N GLY A 161 22.57 5.22 -11.18
CA GLY A 161 21.93 5.52 -12.46
C GLY A 161 21.40 6.94 -12.53
N ASP A 162 20.71 7.29 -13.62
CA ASP A 162 20.11 8.62 -13.78
C ASP A 162 19.14 8.95 -12.65
N SER A 163 18.29 8.01 -12.20
CA SER A 163 17.40 8.24 -11.06
C SER A 163 18.15 8.66 -9.79
N ALA A 164 19.31 8.05 -9.50
CA ALA A 164 20.10 8.42 -8.32
C ALA A 164 20.71 9.83 -8.45
N ALA A 165 21.13 10.21 -9.65
CA ALA A 165 21.63 11.54 -9.93
C ALA A 165 20.51 12.60 -9.81
N GLU A 166 19.33 12.32 -10.38
CA GLU A 166 18.16 13.19 -10.33
C GLU A 166 17.66 13.38 -8.89
N GLU A 167 17.50 12.28 -8.15
CA GLU A 167 17.05 12.31 -6.76
C GLU A 167 18.07 13.02 -5.86
N ALA A 168 19.37 12.78 -6.04
CA ALA A 168 20.40 13.49 -5.28
C ALA A 168 20.35 15.01 -5.54
N ILE A 169 20.21 15.43 -6.81
CA ILE A 169 20.06 16.84 -7.17
C ILE A 169 18.77 17.42 -6.59
N TYR A 170 17.65 16.70 -6.68
CA TYR A 170 16.37 17.12 -6.14
C TYR A 170 16.46 17.41 -4.63
N LEU A 171 17.08 16.51 -3.87
CA LEU A 171 17.24 16.66 -2.42
C LEU A 171 18.09 17.87 -2.01
N THR A 172 18.96 18.39 -2.89
CA THR A 172 19.74 19.61 -2.58
C THR A 172 18.89 20.87 -2.38
N LYS A 173 17.62 20.84 -2.81
CA LYS A 173 16.64 21.91 -2.57
C LYS A 173 16.24 22.01 -1.10
N TYR A 174 16.32 20.90 -0.35
CA TYR A 174 15.82 20.78 1.02
C TYR A 174 16.96 20.52 2.02
N GLY A 175 17.84 19.57 1.69
CA GLY A 175 18.97 19.21 2.55
C GLY A 175 20.09 20.27 2.55
N SER A 176 20.83 20.31 3.65
CA SER A 176 22.06 21.10 3.75
C SER A 176 23.20 20.44 2.97
N LYS A 177 23.22 19.11 2.90
CA LYS A 177 24.18 18.30 2.14
C LYS A 177 23.57 16.96 1.73
N VAL A 178 23.97 16.44 0.57
CA VAL A 178 23.54 15.15 0.03
C VAL A 178 24.76 14.25 -0.19
N ASN A 179 24.83 13.13 0.53
CA ASN A 179 25.85 12.10 0.41
C ASN A 179 25.39 11.04 -0.59
N LEU A 180 25.92 11.06 -1.82
CA LEU A 180 25.59 10.06 -2.85
C LEU A 180 26.54 8.86 -2.74
N LEU A 181 26.01 7.72 -2.34
CA LEU A 181 26.75 6.47 -2.15
C LEU A 181 26.75 5.64 -3.44
N VAL A 182 27.92 5.50 -4.06
CA VAL A 182 28.11 4.75 -5.30
C VAL A 182 29.03 3.57 -5.02
N ARG A 183 28.49 2.35 -5.17
CA ARG A 183 29.24 1.10 -4.89
C ARG A 183 30.44 0.83 -5.80
N SER A 184 30.55 1.56 -6.92
CA SER A 184 31.61 1.43 -7.92
C SER A 184 32.43 2.70 -8.03
N GLU A 185 33.54 2.64 -8.77
CA GLU A 185 34.40 3.78 -9.10
C GLU A 185 33.81 4.73 -10.16
N LYS A 186 32.67 4.36 -10.76
CA LYS A 186 31.96 5.14 -11.79
C LYS A 186 30.44 5.04 -11.64
N MET A 187 29.74 6.08 -12.11
CA MET A 187 28.29 6.11 -12.24
C MET A 187 27.84 5.48 -13.56
N ARG A 188 26.61 4.94 -13.58
CA ARG A 188 25.89 4.49 -14.79
C ARG A 188 25.02 5.59 -15.41
N ALA A 189 24.78 6.68 -14.67
CA ALA A 189 24.04 7.85 -15.15
C ALA A 189 24.63 8.40 -16.46
N SER A 190 23.79 9.04 -17.27
CA SER A 190 24.21 9.80 -18.44
C SER A 190 25.29 10.83 -18.09
N LYS A 191 26.15 11.17 -19.06
CA LYS A 191 27.27 12.09 -18.82
C LYS A 191 26.80 13.46 -18.32
N ALA A 192 25.70 13.97 -18.89
CA ALA A 192 25.09 15.22 -18.46
C ALA A 192 24.65 15.19 -16.98
N MET A 193 24.07 14.07 -16.53
CA MET A 193 23.66 13.92 -15.13
C MET A 193 24.85 13.77 -14.18
N GLN A 194 25.89 13.05 -14.59
CA GLN A 194 27.15 12.99 -13.82
C GLN A 194 27.75 14.38 -13.63
N ASP A 195 27.80 15.19 -14.68
CA ASP A 195 28.38 16.54 -14.60
C ASP A 195 27.57 17.44 -13.66
N ARG A 196 26.23 17.35 -13.68
CA ARG A 196 25.37 18.08 -12.72
C ARG A 196 25.60 17.65 -11.27
N VAL A 197 25.77 16.34 -11.02
CA VAL A 197 26.07 15.82 -9.68
C VAL A 197 27.42 16.32 -9.19
N LEU A 198 28.46 16.18 -10.02
CA LEU A 198 29.84 16.49 -9.64
C LEU A 198 30.12 17.99 -9.49
N THR A 199 29.33 18.85 -10.13
CA THR A 199 29.47 20.32 -10.01
C THR A 199 28.60 20.93 -8.92
N ASN A 200 27.69 20.17 -8.32
CA ASN A 200 26.82 20.68 -7.27
C ASN A 200 27.56 20.70 -5.91
N PRO A 201 27.76 21.88 -5.29
CA PRO A 201 28.55 21.99 -4.05
C PRO A 201 27.89 21.36 -2.83
N LYS A 202 26.58 21.08 -2.87
CA LYS A 202 25.86 20.37 -1.79
C LYS A 202 25.98 18.85 -1.90
N ILE A 203 26.49 18.31 -3.01
CA ILE A 203 26.58 16.86 -3.21
C ILE A 203 28.00 16.38 -2.96
N GLN A 204 28.16 15.43 -2.05
CA GLN A 204 29.39 14.68 -1.87
C GLN A 204 29.19 13.26 -2.41
N VAL A 205 29.95 12.90 -3.44
CA VAL A 205 29.95 11.53 -3.98
C VAL A 205 30.94 10.67 -3.21
N HIS A 206 30.48 9.54 -2.69
CA HIS A 206 31.29 8.52 -2.02
C HIS A 206 31.43 7.33 -2.97
N TRP A 207 32.53 7.29 -3.72
CA TRP A 207 32.85 6.21 -4.65
C TRP A 207 33.26 4.93 -3.93
N ASN A 208 33.07 3.79 -4.58
CA ASN A 208 33.37 2.46 -4.04
C ASN A 208 32.79 2.20 -2.64
N THR A 209 31.67 2.85 -2.31
CA THR A 209 31.08 2.86 -0.97
C THR A 209 29.73 2.17 -0.99
N GLU A 210 29.55 1.15 -0.14
CA GLU A 210 28.25 0.53 0.15
C GLU A 210 27.74 0.93 1.52
N ALA A 211 26.42 0.95 1.68
CA ALA A 211 25.81 0.99 3.01
C ALA A 211 25.80 -0.42 3.60
N VAL A 212 26.29 -0.54 4.83
CA VAL A 212 26.32 -1.79 5.59
C VAL A 212 25.12 -1.86 6.53
N ASP A 213 24.75 -0.73 7.15
CA ASP A 213 23.62 -0.64 8.06
C ASP A 213 23.22 0.82 8.34
N VAL A 214 22.19 1.03 9.16
CA VAL A 214 21.69 2.34 9.59
C VAL A 214 21.71 2.45 11.11
N VAL A 215 21.98 3.64 11.64
CA VAL A 215 21.95 3.89 13.09
C VAL A 215 20.99 5.01 13.45
N GLY A 216 20.47 4.95 14.67
CA GLY A 216 19.53 5.94 15.18
C GLY A 216 18.98 5.58 16.56
N ASN A 217 18.18 6.47 17.12
CA ASN A 217 17.38 6.22 18.32
C ASN A 217 15.95 6.69 18.05
N GLY A 218 15.07 5.76 17.67
CA GLY A 218 13.71 6.03 17.20
C GLY A 218 13.65 6.59 15.77
N TRP A 219 14.55 7.49 15.40
CA TRP A 219 14.76 8.00 14.04
C TRP A 219 16.20 7.78 13.59
N MET A 220 16.39 7.60 12.28
CA MET A 220 17.72 7.50 11.68
C MET A 220 18.55 8.77 11.92
N THR A 221 19.81 8.59 12.28
CA THR A 221 20.79 9.67 12.46
C THR A 221 22.08 9.48 11.64
N GLY A 222 22.32 8.29 11.10
CA GLY A 222 23.49 8.03 10.27
C GLY A 222 23.42 6.73 9.48
N VAL A 223 24.30 6.63 8.48
CA VAL A 223 24.51 5.42 7.67
C VAL A 223 25.90 4.87 7.95
N LYS A 224 25.97 3.59 8.34
CA LYS A 224 27.25 2.86 8.39
C LYS A 224 27.60 2.43 6.98
N VAL A 225 28.79 2.80 6.53
CA VAL A 225 29.26 2.52 5.18
C VAL A 225 30.60 1.81 5.19
N ARG A 226 30.87 1.05 4.14
CA ARG A 226 32.17 0.41 3.88
C ARG A 226 32.67 0.80 2.51
N ASN A 227 33.95 1.17 2.43
CA ASN A 227 34.62 1.31 1.14
C ASN A 227 35.20 -0.04 0.70
N HIS A 228 34.81 -0.55 -0.46
CA HIS A 228 35.23 -1.87 -0.93
C HIS A 228 36.70 -1.93 -1.38
N GLN A 229 37.30 -0.81 -1.75
CA GLN A 229 38.70 -0.77 -2.16
C GLN A 229 39.63 -0.75 -0.97
N THR A 230 39.30 0.01 0.09
CA THR A 230 40.17 0.17 1.26
C THR A 230 39.80 -0.74 2.42
N GLY A 231 38.56 -1.27 2.45
CA GLY A 231 38.01 -1.98 3.60
C GLY A 231 37.63 -1.08 4.78
N GLU A 232 37.80 0.25 4.65
CA GLU A 232 37.48 1.21 5.71
C GLU A 232 35.97 1.26 5.96
N GLU A 233 35.58 1.15 7.23
CA GLU A 233 34.23 1.37 7.69
C GLU A 233 34.13 2.68 8.46
N LYS A 234 33.05 3.43 8.21
CA LYS A 234 32.76 4.67 8.92
C LYS A 234 31.26 4.93 8.99
N GLU A 235 30.90 5.88 9.82
CA GLU A 235 29.55 6.43 9.88
C GLU A 235 29.48 7.76 9.14
N ILE A 236 28.48 7.92 8.28
CA ILE A 236 28.15 9.18 7.64
C ILE A 236 26.89 9.74 8.32
N PRO A 237 26.95 10.93 8.94
CA PRO A 237 25.77 11.59 9.48
C PRO A 237 24.72 11.82 8.39
N ALA A 238 23.50 11.37 8.62
CA ALA A 238 22.38 11.59 7.73
C ALA A 238 21.06 11.37 8.48
N LYS A 239 20.11 12.30 8.35
CA LYS A 239 18.75 12.12 8.88
C LYS A 239 17.83 11.36 7.93
N GLY A 240 18.20 11.29 6.65
CA GLY A 240 17.42 10.60 5.62
C GLY A 240 18.30 9.73 4.72
N LEU A 241 17.84 8.54 4.38
CA LEU A 241 18.41 7.63 3.39
C LEU A 241 17.39 7.36 2.29
N PHE A 242 17.76 7.63 1.04
CA PHE A 242 16.88 7.45 -0.11
C PHE A 242 17.45 6.38 -1.06
N TYR A 243 16.67 5.33 -1.31
CA TYR A 243 17.01 4.28 -2.26
C TYR A 243 16.64 4.69 -3.70
N ALA A 244 17.66 4.91 -4.52
CA ALA A 244 17.53 5.17 -5.96
C ALA A 244 18.14 4.01 -6.79
N ILE A 245 17.81 2.77 -6.40
CA ILE A 245 18.32 1.52 -7.01
C ILE A 245 17.31 0.83 -7.94
N GLY A 246 16.23 1.53 -8.28
CA GLY A 246 15.21 1.09 -9.23
C GLY A 246 14.07 0.30 -8.58
N HIS A 247 13.10 -0.08 -9.40
CA HIS A 247 11.92 -0.84 -8.97
C HIS A 247 11.87 -2.19 -9.69
N LYS A 248 11.09 -3.12 -9.15
CA LYS A 248 10.72 -4.38 -9.80
C LYS A 248 9.23 -4.31 -10.13
N PRO A 249 8.82 -4.28 -11.41
CA PRO A 249 7.41 -4.32 -11.77
C PRO A 249 6.80 -5.68 -11.40
N ASN A 250 5.54 -5.66 -10.96
CA ASN A 250 4.83 -6.85 -10.46
C ASN A 250 4.18 -7.63 -11.61
N THR A 251 5.01 -8.14 -12.52
CA THR A 251 4.60 -8.75 -13.79
C THR A 251 4.73 -10.28 -13.84
N GLY A 252 5.05 -10.92 -12.72
CA GLY A 252 5.33 -12.36 -12.66
C GLY A 252 4.22 -13.24 -13.24
N LEU A 253 2.94 -12.88 -13.03
CA LEU A 253 1.79 -13.62 -13.58
C LEU A 253 1.67 -13.54 -15.11
N PHE A 254 2.27 -12.52 -15.73
CA PHE A 254 2.10 -12.19 -17.15
C PHE A 254 3.36 -12.50 -17.97
N ALA A 255 4.44 -12.95 -17.32
CA ALA A 255 5.68 -13.32 -17.99
C ALA A 255 5.43 -14.45 -19.00
N GLY A 256 5.86 -14.24 -20.25
CA GLY A 256 5.61 -15.17 -21.37
C GLY A 256 4.22 -15.07 -21.99
N GLN A 257 3.32 -14.25 -21.44
CA GLN A 257 1.97 -13.98 -21.99
C GLN A 257 1.85 -12.57 -22.58
N LEU A 258 2.64 -11.61 -22.08
CA LEU A 258 2.69 -10.24 -22.56
C LEU A 258 4.12 -9.83 -22.94
N ASP A 259 4.23 -8.83 -23.80
CA ASP A 259 5.51 -8.22 -24.15
C ASP A 259 5.99 -7.36 -22.99
N LEU A 260 7.19 -7.68 -22.48
CA LEU A 260 7.85 -6.97 -21.39
C LEU A 260 9.14 -6.33 -21.90
N ASP A 261 9.51 -5.19 -21.32
CA ASP A 261 10.84 -4.63 -21.56
C ASP A 261 11.94 -5.44 -20.87
N ALA A 262 13.21 -5.08 -21.12
CA ALA A 262 14.36 -5.79 -20.56
C ALA A 262 14.42 -5.77 -19.01
N THR A 263 13.68 -4.87 -18.37
CA THR A 263 13.58 -4.75 -16.91
C THR A 263 12.31 -5.38 -16.33
N GLY A 264 11.40 -5.84 -17.20
CA GLY A 264 10.18 -6.56 -16.86
C GLY A 264 8.91 -5.71 -16.82
N TYR A 265 8.94 -4.43 -17.22
CA TYR A 265 7.73 -3.59 -17.29
C TYR A 265 6.88 -4.01 -18.49
N ILE A 266 5.55 -3.92 -18.37
CA ILE A 266 4.65 -4.22 -19.48
C ILE A 266 4.81 -3.16 -20.56
N LEU A 267 5.11 -3.57 -21.79
CA LEU A 267 5.15 -2.66 -22.92
C LEU A 267 3.73 -2.28 -23.33
N THR A 268 3.45 -0.99 -23.35
CA THR A 268 2.16 -0.43 -23.77
C THR A 268 2.28 0.33 -25.08
N GLN A 269 1.21 0.32 -25.87
CA GLN A 269 1.09 1.01 -27.15
C GLN A 269 -0.21 1.81 -27.20
N GLU A 270 -0.20 2.91 -27.97
CA GLU A 270 -1.38 3.77 -28.16
C GLU A 270 -2.08 4.14 -26.84
N GLY A 271 -1.30 4.47 -25.82
CA GLY A 271 -1.80 4.64 -24.46
C GLY A 271 -1.58 3.36 -23.65
N MET A 272 -2.65 2.70 -23.23
CA MET A 272 -2.60 1.63 -22.21
C MET A 272 -2.77 0.22 -22.80
N LYS A 273 -2.71 0.04 -24.13
CA LYS A 273 -2.93 -1.27 -24.76
C LYS A 273 -1.68 -2.13 -24.62
N THR A 274 -1.85 -3.40 -24.25
CA THR A 274 -0.74 -4.38 -24.22
C THR A 274 -0.62 -5.12 -25.56
N SER A 275 0.29 -6.10 -25.66
CA SER A 275 0.41 -6.97 -26.83
C SER A 275 -0.78 -7.92 -27.03
N VAL A 276 -1.68 -8.06 -26.04
CA VAL A 276 -2.90 -8.86 -26.13
C VAL A 276 -4.12 -7.94 -26.15
N ALA A 277 -4.96 -8.04 -27.17
CA ALA A 277 -6.17 -7.22 -27.30
C ALA A 277 -7.13 -7.40 -26.09
N GLY A 278 -7.85 -6.36 -25.67
CA GLY A 278 -8.70 -6.44 -24.47
C GLY A 278 -7.94 -6.66 -23.15
N VAL A 279 -6.61 -6.59 -23.16
CA VAL A 279 -5.77 -6.53 -21.96
C VAL A 279 -5.04 -5.19 -21.96
N PHE A 280 -5.17 -4.46 -20.87
CA PHE A 280 -4.61 -3.12 -20.68
C PHE A 280 -3.72 -3.10 -19.44
N ALA A 281 -2.75 -2.20 -19.40
CA ALA A 281 -1.87 -2.02 -18.25
C ALA A 281 -1.87 -0.55 -17.80
N ALA A 282 -1.89 -0.32 -16.48
CA ALA A 282 -1.97 1.03 -15.91
C ALA A 282 -1.10 1.19 -14.65
N GLY A 283 -0.63 2.41 -14.42
CA GLY A 283 0.26 2.75 -13.32
C GLY A 283 1.67 2.18 -13.47
N ASP A 284 2.36 2.03 -12.34
CA ASP A 284 3.78 1.68 -12.26
C ASP A 284 4.14 0.32 -12.87
N VAL A 285 3.17 -0.56 -13.19
CA VAL A 285 3.48 -1.84 -13.86
C VAL A 285 3.98 -1.65 -15.30
N GLN A 286 3.65 -0.50 -15.90
CA GLN A 286 4.04 -0.10 -17.26
C GLN A 286 4.77 1.25 -17.30
N ASP A 287 4.80 2.00 -16.20
CA ASP A 287 5.50 3.28 -16.09
C ASP A 287 6.76 3.16 -15.23
N HIS A 288 7.94 3.21 -15.86
CA HIS A 288 9.23 3.28 -15.18
C HIS A 288 9.77 4.72 -15.03
N GLU A 289 9.13 5.70 -15.68
CA GLU A 289 9.61 7.07 -15.78
C GLU A 289 9.07 7.93 -14.63
N TYR A 290 7.74 8.03 -14.48
CA TYR A 290 7.12 9.00 -13.55
C TYR A 290 6.86 8.41 -12.16
N ARG A 291 6.20 7.24 -12.09
CA ARG A 291 5.96 6.49 -10.84
C ARG A 291 5.35 7.35 -9.72
N GLN A 292 4.30 8.11 -10.04
CA GLN A 292 3.57 8.95 -9.09
C GLN A 292 2.13 8.46 -8.94
N ALA A 293 1.55 8.64 -7.76
CA ALA A 293 0.16 8.27 -7.51
C ALA A 293 -0.82 8.95 -8.47
N ILE A 294 -0.57 10.22 -8.82
CA ILE A 294 -1.43 10.98 -9.73
C ILE A 294 -1.29 10.55 -11.20
N THR A 295 -0.08 10.17 -11.65
CA THR A 295 0.11 9.61 -13.00
C THR A 295 -0.50 8.21 -13.09
N ALA A 296 -0.36 7.40 -12.04
CA ALA A 296 -1.02 6.11 -11.93
C ALA A 296 -2.55 6.23 -11.98
N ALA A 297 -3.14 7.19 -11.25
CA ALA A 297 -4.58 7.45 -11.34
C ALA A 297 -5.01 7.84 -12.77
N GLY A 298 -4.26 8.74 -13.42
CA GLY A 298 -4.51 9.14 -14.81
C GLY A 298 -4.49 7.97 -15.80
N THR A 299 -3.46 7.12 -15.72
CA THR A 299 -3.35 5.92 -16.58
C THR A 299 -4.43 4.88 -16.28
N GLY A 300 -4.88 4.77 -15.02
CA GLY A 300 -6.04 3.95 -14.65
C GLY A 300 -7.34 4.40 -15.34
N CYS A 301 -7.58 5.72 -15.40
CA CYS A 301 -8.70 6.28 -16.17
C CYS A 301 -8.58 5.91 -17.66
N MET A 302 -7.41 6.12 -18.26
CA MET A 302 -7.17 5.78 -19.67
C MET A 302 -7.44 4.31 -19.97
N ALA A 303 -6.99 3.40 -19.11
CA ALA A 303 -7.20 1.96 -19.27
C ALA A 303 -8.69 1.59 -19.18
N ALA A 304 -9.45 2.17 -18.24
CA ALA A 304 -10.88 1.93 -18.14
C ALA A 304 -11.66 2.40 -19.37
N LEU A 305 -11.33 3.58 -19.91
CA LEU A 305 -11.97 4.10 -21.13
C LEU A 305 -11.64 3.25 -22.36
N LEU A 306 -10.41 2.74 -22.45
CA LEU A 306 -10.00 1.84 -23.53
C LEU A 306 -10.66 0.47 -23.41
N ALA A 307 -10.80 -0.06 -22.19
CA ALA A 307 -11.50 -1.31 -21.93
C ALA A 307 -12.99 -1.22 -22.25
N GLU A 308 -13.66 -0.15 -21.81
CA GLU A 308 -15.06 0.12 -22.14
C GLU A 308 -15.25 0.18 -23.66
N ARG A 309 -14.44 0.97 -24.36
CA ARG A 309 -14.53 1.09 -25.82
C ARG A 309 -14.32 -0.27 -26.50
N TRP A 310 -13.32 -1.03 -26.08
CA TRP A 310 -13.04 -2.33 -26.66
C TRP A 310 -14.20 -3.31 -26.44
N LEU A 311 -14.78 -3.35 -25.24
CA LEU A 311 -15.95 -4.17 -24.94
C LEU A 311 -17.18 -3.74 -25.77
N SER A 312 -17.41 -2.44 -25.92
CA SER A 312 -18.46 -1.85 -26.75
C SER A 312 -18.32 -2.23 -28.23
N GLU A 313 -17.13 -2.04 -28.81
CA GLU A 313 -16.84 -2.37 -30.21
C GLU A 313 -17.04 -3.87 -30.54
N HIS A 314 -16.88 -4.74 -29.54
CA HIS A 314 -17.03 -6.19 -29.69
C HIS A 314 -18.40 -6.71 -29.23
N ASN A 315 -19.33 -5.83 -28.81
CA ASN A 315 -20.66 -6.18 -28.28
C ASN A 315 -20.60 -7.17 -27.09
N LEU A 316 -19.64 -6.99 -26.19
CA LEU A 316 -19.40 -7.87 -25.03
C LEU A 316 -19.96 -7.32 -23.71
N ILE A 317 -20.52 -6.11 -23.70
CA ILE A 317 -21.00 -5.47 -22.47
C ILE A 317 -22.32 -6.09 -22.02
N GLN A 318 -22.33 -6.59 -20.79
CA GLN A 318 -23.54 -6.82 -20.01
C GLN A 318 -23.74 -5.65 -19.04
N GLU A 319 -24.63 -4.72 -19.37
CA GLU A 319 -24.89 -3.54 -18.53
C GLU A 319 -25.45 -3.92 -17.15
N PHE A 320 -24.93 -3.25 -16.12
CA PHE A 320 -25.41 -3.35 -14.76
C PHE A 320 -25.92 -2.00 -14.27
N HIS A 321 -27.21 -1.92 -13.97
CA HIS A 321 -27.80 -0.73 -13.37
C HIS A 321 -27.93 -0.90 -11.87
N GLN A 322 -27.34 0.04 -11.13
CA GLN A 322 -27.58 0.17 -9.70
C GLN A 322 -29.06 0.45 -9.42
N THR A 323 -29.66 -0.26 -8.47
CA THR A 323 -31.02 0.04 -8.00
C THR A 323 -31.00 1.28 -7.10
N ALA A 324 -32.11 2.02 -7.02
CA ALA A 324 -32.22 3.22 -6.18
C ALA A 324 -31.85 2.98 -4.70
N ALA A 325 -32.01 1.75 -4.20
CA ALA A 325 -31.58 1.34 -2.86
C ALA A 325 -30.04 1.31 -2.70
N SER A 326 -29.30 0.97 -3.75
CA SER A 326 -27.82 0.99 -3.76
C SER A 326 -27.22 2.40 -3.93
N GLN A 327 -28.03 3.38 -4.35
CA GLN A 327 -27.65 4.79 -4.45
C GLN A 327 -27.87 5.58 -3.17
N GLN A 328 -28.60 5.02 -2.19
CA GLN A 328 -28.57 5.56 -0.84
C GLN A 328 -27.14 5.37 -0.35
N VAL A 329 -26.39 6.47 -0.38
CA VAL A 329 -25.21 6.64 0.44
C VAL A 329 -25.67 6.17 1.81
N LEU A 330 -25.21 4.97 2.23
CA LEU A 330 -25.10 4.72 3.66
C LEU A 330 -24.44 6.00 4.13
N PRO A 331 -25.09 6.82 4.99
CA PRO A 331 -24.36 7.86 5.68
C PRO A 331 -23.07 7.17 6.08
N GLN A 332 -21.92 7.82 5.89
CA GLN A 332 -20.83 7.40 6.75
C GLN A 332 -21.50 7.39 8.11
N THR A 333 -21.69 6.18 8.66
CA THR A 333 -21.78 6.04 10.07
C THR A 333 -20.43 6.65 10.41
N LYS A 334 -20.45 7.94 10.73
CA LYS A 334 -20.12 8.32 12.08
C LYS A 334 -20.71 7.17 12.89
N VAL A 335 -19.88 6.13 13.05
CA VAL A 335 -19.74 5.51 14.34
C VAL A 335 -19.66 6.75 15.19
N GLU A 336 -20.79 7.08 15.81
CA GLU A 336 -20.77 8.00 16.92
C GLU A 336 -19.86 7.29 17.91
N THR A 337 -18.55 7.45 17.71
CA THR A 337 -17.56 7.29 18.74
C THR A 337 -18.08 8.25 19.77
N ALA A 338 -18.66 7.70 20.83
CA ALA A 338 -19.18 8.46 21.95
C ALA A 338 -18.08 9.45 22.33
N LYS A 339 -18.24 10.71 21.91
CA LYS A 339 -17.30 11.80 22.20
C LYS A 339 -17.51 12.32 23.62
N ASN A 340 -18.12 11.52 24.48
CA ASN A 340 -18.36 11.81 25.88
C ASN A 340 -17.97 10.57 26.72
N PRO A 341 -17.12 10.72 27.76
CA PRO A 341 -16.76 9.67 28.71
C PRO A 341 -17.90 9.08 29.58
N THR A 342 -19.16 9.20 29.16
CA THR A 342 -20.35 8.91 30.00
C THR A 342 -21.29 7.83 29.47
N GLU A 343 -21.05 7.23 28.30
CA GLU A 343 -21.91 6.18 27.72
C GLU A 343 -21.17 4.84 27.52
N PHE A 344 -20.49 4.36 28.57
CA PHE A 344 -20.01 2.97 28.58
C PHE A 344 -21.19 2.04 28.83
N ASP A 345 -21.55 1.23 27.84
CA ASP A 345 -22.52 0.14 27.97
C ASP A 345 -21.81 -1.21 27.88
N ILE A 346 -21.71 -1.91 29.01
CA ILE A 346 -21.06 -3.22 29.07
C ILE A 346 -21.74 -4.28 28.18
N GLN A 347 -23.00 -4.10 27.80
CA GLN A 347 -23.70 -5.05 26.92
C GLN A 347 -23.32 -4.90 25.45
N ALA A 348 -22.83 -3.72 25.06
CA ALA A 348 -22.42 -3.43 23.69
C ALA A 348 -21.23 -4.30 23.28
N THR A 349 -21.22 -4.76 22.03
CA THR A 349 -20.10 -5.52 21.47
C THR A 349 -18.88 -4.64 21.24
N ARG A 350 -19.07 -3.37 20.84
CA ARG A 350 -17.99 -2.49 20.37
C ARG A 350 -17.72 -1.34 21.33
N HIS A 351 -16.43 -1.11 21.58
CA HIS A 351 -15.93 -0.14 22.54
C HIS A 351 -14.64 0.51 22.02
N ASP A 352 -14.32 1.69 22.55
CA ASP A 352 -13.13 2.44 22.19
C ASP A 352 -12.41 2.99 23.43
N GLY A 353 -11.08 2.97 23.39
CA GLY A 353 -10.21 3.66 24.33
C GLY A 353 -9.94 2.95 25.65
N GLY A 354 -8.97 3.50 26.38
CA GLY A 354 -8.44 2.88 27.59
C GLY A 354 -9.41 2.68 28.73
N TYR A 355 -10.42 3.55 28.86
CA TYR A 355 -11.43 3.44 29.92
C TYR A 355 -12.28 2.16 29.75
N ALA A 356 -12.82 1.94 28.55
CA ALA A 356 -13.63 0.77 28.25
C ALA A 356 -12.83 -0.52 28.40
N LEU A 357 -11.57 -0.53 27.93
CA LEU A 357 -10.67 -1.67 28.12
C LEU A 357 -10.51 -2.02 29.60
N ARG A 358 -10.18 -1.05 30.45
CA ARG A 358 -9.98 -1.29 31.89
C ARG A 358 -11.24 -1.85 32.53
N LYS A 359 -12.41 -1.32 32.17
CA LYS A 359 -13.70 -1.81 32.66
C LYS A 359 -13.98 -3.25 32.24
N LEU A 360 -13.91 -3.52 30.94
CA LEU A 360 -14.18 -4.84 30.38
C LEU A 360 -13.18 -5.89 30.86
N PHE A 361 -11.91 -5.54 31.03
CA PHE A 361 -10.90 -6.47 31.55
C PHE A 361 -11.26 -7.00 32.96
N HIS A 362 -11.97 -6.21 33.77
CA HIS A 362 -12.36 -6.62 35.13
C HIS A 362 -13.76 -7.22 35.20
N GLU A 363 -14.69 -6.70 34.39
CA GLU A 363 -16.13 -6.91 34.53
C GLU A 363 -16.74 -7.77 33.41
N SER A 364 -16.01 -8.02 32.31
CA SER A 364 -16.53 -8.80 31.19
C SER A 364 -16.67 -10.30 31.51
N ASP A 365 -17.77 -10.88 31.06
CA ASP A 365 -18.10 -12.31 31.07
C ASP A 365 -17.92 -13.00 29.70
N ARG A 366 -17.38 -12.26 28.72
CA ARG A 366 -17.24 -12.65 27.31
C ARG A 366 -15.77 -12.65 26.93
N LEU A 367 -15.45 -13.26 25.79
CA LEU A 367 -14.13 -13.10 25.18
C LEU A 367 -13.89 -11.61 24.89
N LEU A 368 -12.81 -11.06 25.43
CA LEU A 368 -12.38 -9.69 25.21
C LEU A 368 -11.33 -9.66 24.11
N VAL A 369 -11.66 -9.01 22.99
CA VAL A 369 -10.81 -8.84 21.82
C VAL A 369 -10.33 -7.39 21.79
N VAL A 370 -9.03 -7.17 21.94
CA VAL A 370 -8.44 -5.82 21.99
C VAL A 370 -7.61 -5.61 20.74
N LYS A 371 -7.98 -4.62 19.93
CA LYS A 371 -7.27 -4.23 18.70
C LYS A 371 -6.48 -2.96 18.96
N TYR A 372 -5.16 -3.06 18.87
CA TYR A 372 -4.23 -1.94 18.94
C TYR A 372 -3.91 -1.42 17.53
N VAL A 373 -4.17 -0.14 17.29
CA VAL A 373 -4.01 0.52 15.98
C VAL A 373 -3.37 1.91 16.12
N ALA A 374 -2.87 2.44 15.01
CA ALA A 374 -2.47 3.84 14.89
C ALA A 374 -3.15 4.47 13.64
N PRO A 375 -3.53 5.76 13.64
CA PRO A 375 -4.22 6.39 12.51
C PRO A 375 -3.46 6.32 11.17
N GLY A 376 -2.13 6.42 11.20
CA GLY A 376 -1.27 6.34 10.00
C GLY A 376 -0.86 4.92 9.59
N CYS A 377 -1.37 3.88 10.25
CA CYS A 377 -0.97 2.49 10.01
C CYS A 377 -1.74 1.88 8.84
N GLY A 378 -1.12 1.75 7.67
CA GLY A 378 -1.73 1.12 6.49
C GLY A 378 -2.31 -0.29 6.75
N PRO A 379 -1.55 -1.23 7.34
CA PRO A 379 -2.07 -2.55 7.68
C PRO A 379 -3.29 -2.50 8.63
N CYS A 380 -3.41 -1.47 9.48
CA CYS A 380 -4.56 -1.29 10.36
C CYS A 380 -5.82 -0.92 9.57
N HIS A 381 -5.69 -0.10 8.53
CA HIS A 381 -6.78 0.22 7.59
C HIS A 381 -7.21 -1.01 6.79
N THR A 382 -6.26 -1.83 6.32
CA THR A 382 -6.56 -3.12 5.68
C THR A 382 -7.30 -4.09 6.62
N LEU A 383 -6.87 -4.18 7.88
CA LEU A 383 -7.47 -5.08 8.86
C LEU A 383 -8.89 -4.67 9.25
N LYS A 384 -9.16 -3.37 9.35
CA LYS A 384 -10.43 -2.83 9.86
C LYS A 384 -11.68 -3.44 9.20
N PRO A 385 -11.84 -3.47 7.87
CA PRO A 385 -13.03 -4.07 7.24
C PRO A 385 -13.08 -5.60 7.42
N ILE A 386 -11.94 -6.29 7.43
CA ILE A 386 -11.86 -7.74 7.66
C ILE A 386 -12.39 -8.06 9.06
N LEU A 387 -11.80 -7.42 10.07
CA LEU A 387 -12.13 -7.67 11.46
C LEU A 387 -13.54 -7.18 11.80
N ASN A 388 -14.01 -6.08 11.21
CA ASN A 388 -15.39 -5.61 11.41
C ASN A 388 -16.41 -6.66 10.97
N LYS A 389 -16.23 -7.25 9.77
CA LYS A 389 -17.10 -8.33 9.30
C LYS A 389 -17.09 -9.54 10.24
N VAL A 390 -15.96 -9.84 10.87
CA VAL A 390 -15.88 -10.92 11.86
C VAL A 390 -16.58 -10.52 13.15
N VAL A 391 -16.32 -9.34 13.70
CA VAL A 391 -16.99 -8.85 14.92
C VAL A 391 -18.51 -8.83 14.75
N ASP A 392 -19.01 -8.43 13.58
CA ASP A 392 -20.45 -8.45 13.27
C ASP A 392 -21.05 -9.88 13.29
N GLU A 393 -20.27 -10.91 12.93
CA GLU A 393 -20.69 -12.32 13.03
C GLU A 393 -20.80 -12.81 14.50
N PHE A 394 -20.13 -12.14 15.43
CA PHE A 394 -20.09 -12.46 16.87
C PHE A 394 -20.75 -11.38 17.74
N ASP A 395 -21.64 -10.57 17.18
CA ASP A 395 -22.36 -9.54 17.91
C ASP A 395 -23.09 -10.14 19.15
N GLY A 396 -22.91 -9.49 20.30
CA GLY A 396 -23.43 -9.93 21.60
C GLY A 396 -22.68 -11.11 22.25
N LYS A 397 -21.69 -11.70 21.56
CA LYS A 397 -20.92 -12.86 22.08
C LYS A 397 -19.51 -12.52 22.54
N ILE A 398 -18.98 -11.40 22.07
CA ILE A 398 -17.65 -10.90 22.41
C ILE A 398 -17.73 -9.45 22.88
N HIS A 399 -16.67 -8.98 23.55
CA HIS A 399 -16.40 -7.56 23.66
C HIS A 399 -15.18 -7.20 22.83
N PHE A 400 -15.34 -6.21 21.97
CA PHE A 400 -14.33 -5.72 21.05
C PHE A 400 -13.94 -4.30 21.44
N VAL A 401 -12.66 -4.08 21.74
CA VAL A 401 -12.12 -2.77 22.11
C VAL A 401 -11.07 -2.32 21.11
N GLU A 402 -11.19 -1.11 20.59
CA GLU A 402 -10.15 -0.46 19.80
C GLU A 402 -9.32 0.49 20.67
N ILE A 403 -7.99 0.33 20.62
CA ILE A 403 -7.02 1.19 21.31
C ILE A 403 -6.16 1.91 20.25
N ASP A 404 -6.24 3.24 20.26
CA ASP A 404 -5.35 4.11 19.49
C ASP A 404 -4.05 4.29 20.28
N ILE A 405 -2.97 3.65 19.83
CA ILE A 405 -1.70 3.65 20.56
C ILE A 405 -1.05 5.04 20.66
N ASP A 406 -1.42 5.99 19.79
CA ASP A 406 -0.91 7.35 19.86
C ASP A 406 -1.59 8.15 20.98
N LYS A 407 -2.85 7.81 21.30
CA LYS A 407 -3.61 8.42 22.41
C LYS A 407 -3.41 7.70 23.73
N ASP A 408 -3.30 6.37 23.71
CA ASP A 408 -3.28 5.49 24.88
C ASP A 408 -1.92 4.76 25.03
N ARG A 409 -0.81 5.51 24.94
CA ARG A 409 0.57 4.95 24.90
C ARG A 409 0.88 4.00 26.06
N GLU A 410 0.59 4.40 27.28
CA GLU A 410 0.83 3.58 28.48
C GLU A 410 0.09 2.24 28.44
N ILE A 411 -1.08 2.19 27.81
CA ILE A 411 -1.87 0.96 27.70
C ILE A 411 -1.21 0.00 26.73
N ALA A 412 -0.73 0.50 25.58
CA ALA A 412 -0.01 -0.29 24.60
C ALA A 412 1.33 -0.81 25.17
N GLU A 413 2.08 0.04 25.90
CA GLU A 413 3.34 -0.34 26.55
C GLU A 413 3.14 -1.42 27.60
N ASN A 414 2.17 -1.26 28.50
CA ASN A 414 1.85 -2.26 29.53
C ASN A 414 1.34 -3.58 28.93
N ALA A 415 0.70 -3.53 27.75
CA ALA A 415 0.25 -4.70 27.02
C ALA A 415 1.37 -5.37 26.19
N GLY A 416 2.60 -4.83 26.21
CA GLY A 416 3.74 -5.38 25.45
C GLY A 416 3.62 -5.19 23.93
N VAL A 417 2.80 -4.24 23.49
CA VAL A 417 2.54 -4.00 22.05
C VAL A 417 3.71 -3.23 21.45
N THR A 418 4.44 -3.91 20.56
CA THR A 418 5.65 -3.41 19.89
C THR A 418 5.40 -2.98 18.43
N GLY A 419 4.19 -3.18 17.92
CA GLY A 419 3.81 -2.82 16.56
C GLY A 419 2.31 -2.91 16.33
N THR A 420 1.82 -2.29 15.26
CA THR A 420 0.39 -2.27 14.88
C THR A 420 0.18 -2.79 13.45
N PRO A 421 -0.98 -3.42 13.16
CA PRO A 421 -2.01 -3.81 14.12
C PRO A 421 -1.56 -5.01 14.97
N THR A 422 -1.94 -5.00 16.23
CA THR A 422 -1.85 -6.16 17.14
C THR A 422 -3.24 -6.42 17.71
N ILE A 423 -3.65 -7.68 17.73
CA ILE A 423 -4.91 -8.13 18.30
C ILE A 423 -4.60 -9.07 19.45
N GLN A 424 -5.06 -8.74 20.65
CA GLN A 424 -4.95 -9.59 21.82
C GLN A 424 -6.32 -10.10 22.22
N PHE A 425 -6.38 -11.37 22.62
CA PHE A 425 -7.59 -12.05 23.05
C PHE A 425 -7.44 -12.40 24.52
N PHE A 426 -8.39 -11.96 25.33
CA PHE A 426 -8.40 -12.18 26.77
C PHE A 426 -9.65 -12.96 27.17
N LYS A 427 -9.46 -14.00 27.99
CA LYS A 427 -10.53 -14.77 28.62
C LYS A 427 -10.12 -15.00 30.07
N ASP A 428 -11.06 -14.84 31.00
CA ASP A 428 -10.80 -14.99 32.44
C ASP A 428 -9.59 -14.19 32.96
N LYS A 429 -9.39 -12.99 32.39
CA LYS A 429 -8.28 -12.05 32.71
C LYS A 429 -6.89 -12.53 32.29
N GLU A 430 -6.80 -13.60 31.51
CA GLU A 430 -5.56 -14.09 30.95
C GLU A 430 -5.50 -13.81 29.45
N LEU A 431 -4.30 -13.48 28.96
CA LEU A 431 -4.02 -13.39 27.53
C LEU A 431 -3.98 -14.80 26.95
N VAL A 432 -5.03 -15.20 26.21
CA VAL A 432 -5.13 -16.54 25.62
C VAL A 432 -4.52 -16.62 24.22
N LYS A 433 -4.49 -15.51 23.49
CA LYS A 433 -3.88 -15.44 22.16
C LYS A 433 -3.48 -14.02 21.77
N GLU A 434 -2.43 -13.91 20.97
CA GLU A 434 -2.04 -12.68 20.29
C GLU A 434 -1.85 -12.96 18.79
N LEU A 435 -2.33 -12.04 17.96
CA LEU A 435 -2.10 -12.01 16.52
C LEU A 435 -1.49 -10.66 16.13
N LYS A 436 -0.34 -10.71 15.45
CA LYS A 436 0.33 -9.53 14.89
C LYS A 436 0.10 -9.45 13.39
N GLY A 437 -0.08 -8.23 12.89
CA GLY A 437 -0.31 -7.95 11.48
C GLY A 437 -1.72 -8.32 11.01
N VAL A 438 -1.91 -8.32 9.69
CA VAL A 438 -3.19 -8.64 9.06
C VAL A 438 -3.28 -10.15 8.80
N LYS A 439 -4.38 -10.78 9.22
CA LYS A 439 -4.70 -12.19 8.95
C LYS A 439 -5.93 -12.32 8.06
N GLN A 440 -6.15 -13.51 7.50
CA GLN A 440 -7.35 -13.78 6.72
C GLN A 440 -8.60 -13.74 7.61
N LYS A 441 -9.74 -13.41 7.02
CA LYS A 441 -11.03 -13.41 7.73
C LYS A 441 -11.33 -14.76 8.40
N SER A 442 -11.05 -15.86 7.69
CA SER A 442 -11.22 -17.24 8.15
C SER A 442 -10.45 -17.54 9.43
N GLU A 443 -9.21 -17.03 9.55
CA GLU A 443 -8.35 -17.25 10.71
C GLU A 443 -8.92 -16.58 11.97
N TYR A 444 -9.35 -15.31 11.88
CA TYR A 444 -10.01 -14.62 13.00
C TYR A 444 -11.32 -15.30 13.40
N ARG A 445 -12.13 -15.70 12.41
CA ARG A 445 -13.41 -16.38 12.64
C ARG A 445 -13.21 -17.72 13.36
N GLN A 446 -12.26 -18.53 12.91
CA GLN A 446 -11.95 -19.81 13.53
C GLN A 446 -11.45 -19.60 14.96
N LEU A 447 -10.52 -18.68 15.16
CA LEU A 447 -9.97 -18.40 16.49
C LEU A 447 -11.03 -17.95 17.49
N ILE A 448 -11.92 -17.02 17.09
CA ILE A 448 -13.00 -16.55 17.98
C ILE A 448 -13.99 -17.69 18.25
N THR A 449 -14.29 -18.53 17.26
CA THR A 449 -15.16 -19.70 17.44
C THR A 449 -14.58 -20.70 18.44
N ASP A 450 -13.27 -20.88 18.46
CA ASP A 450 -12.60 -21.80 19.39
C ASP A 450 -12.52 -21.24 20.83
N LEU A 451 -12.66 -19.92 20.98
CA LEU A 451 -12.47 -19.20 22.26
C LEU A 451 -13.79 -18.75 22.91
N VAL A 452 -14.87 -18.58 22.15
CA VAL A 452 -16.24 -18.29 22.64
C VAL A 452 -16.95 -19.60 22.94
#